data_AF-A0A5E7IKU3-F1
#
_entry.id   AF-A0A5E7IKU3-F1
#
_cell.length_a   1.000
_cell.length_b   1.000
_cell.length_c   1.000
_cell.angle_alpha   90.00
_cell.angle_beta   90.00
_cell.angle_gamma   90.00
#
_symmetry.space_group_name_H-M   'P 1'
#
loop_
_entity.id
_entity.type
_entity.pdbx_description
1 polymer ?
#
loop_
_entity_poly.entity_id
_entity_poly.type
_entity_poly.pdbx_seq_one_letter_code
_entity_poly.pdbx_strand_id
1 'polypeptide(L)'
;MNRPYTLWSIRGLLFVFDIENTHDLEREEIIVSKNVNDDKELAELFDALLRPEFFIYSAQERILLIETLSYFLEVGDSFDEIFSKMDTYFADEVKDQRRFMTVLINCLERYQDQGSGIN
;
A
#
# COMPACT_ATOMS: atom_id res chain seq x y z
N MET A 1 12.39 -14.09 16.34
CA MET A 1 12.85 -13.50 15.07
C MET A 1 12.87 -12.00 15.24
N ASN A 2 14.02 -11.34 15.07
CA ASN A 2 14.06 -9.88 14.95
C ASN A 2 13.60 -9.54 13.53
N ARG A 3 12.36 -9.06 13.37
CA ARG A 3 11.88 -8.55 12.09
C ARG A 3 12.35 -7.09 11.97
N PRO A 4 13.20 -6.73 10.99
CA PRO A 4 13.64 -5.35 10.82
C PRO A 4 12.52 -4.43 10.31
N TYR A 5 11.44 -5.00 9.77
CA TYR A 5 10.27 -4.29 9.26
C TYR A 5 9.11 -4.33 10.25
N THR A 6 8.39 -3.21 10.33
CA THR A 6 7.24 -3.00 11.23
C THR A 6 6.08 -2.42 10.42
N LEU A 7 4.92 -2.20 11.05
CA LEU A 7 3.80 -1.48 10.44
C LEU A 7 4.23 -0.11 9.85
N TRP A 8 5.28 0.51 10.40
CA TRP A 8 5.84 1.76 9.85
C TRP A 8 6.39 1.63 8.44
N SER A 9 6.92 0.46 8.08
CA SER A 9 7.42 0.20 6.73
C SER A 9 6.26 0.13 5.74
N ILE A 10 5.11 -0.43 6.14
CA ILE A 10 3.89 -0.44 5.33
C ILE A 10 3.32 0.98 5.19
N ARG A 11 3.34 1.77 6.28
CA ARG A 11 2.97 3.19 6.21
C ARG A 11 3.86 3.97 5.24
N GLY A 12 5.16 3.71 5.23
CA GLY A 12 6.10 4.35 4.29
C GLY A 12 5.72 4.13 2.83
N LEU A 13 5.23 2.93 2.49
CA LEU A 13 4.72 2.63 1.15
C LEU A 13 3.40 3.35 0.84
N LEU A 14 2.50 3.41 1.82
CA LEU A 14 1.21 4.11 1.69
C LEU A 14 1.33 5.63 1.70
N PHE A 15 2.51 6.17 2.03
CA PHE A 15 2.77 7.61 2.04
C PHE A 15 2.50 8.25 0.66
N VAL A 16 2.55 7.49 -0.44
CA VAL A 16 2.16 7.96 -1.78
C VAL A 16 0.70 8.39 -1.89
N PHE A 17 -0.14 8.20 -0.87
CA PHE A 17 -1.53 8.69 -0.81
C PHE A 17 -1.74 9.86 0.15
N ASP A 18 -0.71 10.19 0.92
CA ASP A 18 -0.76 11.20 1.97
C ASP A 18 -0.66 12.62 1.38
N ILE A 19 -1.39 13.57 1.97
CA ILE A 19 -1.39 14.99 1.59
C ILE A 19 0.01 15.59 1.78
N GLU A 20 0.76 15.11 2.76
CA GLU A 20 2.12 15.59 3.09
C GLU A 20 3.21 15.02 2.17
N ASN A 21 2.88 14.16 1.20
CA ASN A 21 3.87 13.51 0.34
C ASN A 21 4.46 14.46 -0.71
N THR A 22 3.63 14.90 -1.66
CA THR A 22 4.01 15.81 -2.73
C THR A 22 2.76 16.54 -3.24
N HIS A 23 2.91 17.80 -3.61
CA HIS A 23 1.83 18.58 -4.24
C HIS A 23 1.90 18.39 -5.75
N ASP A 24 1.14 17.43 -6.24
CA ASP A 24 1.03 17.06 -7.65
C ASP A 24 -0.46 16.90 -7.98
N LEU A 25 -0.99 17.82 -8.79
CA LEU A 25 -2.40 17.86 -9.14
C LEU A 25 -2.85 16.60 -9.90
N GLU A 26 -2.00 16.02 -10.74
CA GLU A 26 -2.36 14.81 -11.50
C GLU A 26 -2.50 13.62 -10.56
N ARG A 27 -1.54 13.46 -9.62
CA ARG A 27 -1.63 12.46 -8.55
C ARG A 27 -2.89 12.66 -7.71
N GLU A 28 -3.16 13.88 -7.27
CA GLU A 28 -4.31 14.22 -6.44
C GLU A 28 -5.63 13.89 -7.13
N GLU A 29 -5.78 14.27 -8.41
CA GLU A 29 -6.95 13.94 -9.23
C GLU A 29 -7.15 12.42 -9.38
N ILE A 30 -6.07 11.66 -9.57
CA ILE A 30 -6.14 10.19 -9.62
C ILE A 30 -6.66 9.63 -8.29
N ILE A 31 -6.14 10.08 -7.15
CA ILE A 31 -6.55 9.59 -5.82
C ILE A 31 -8.03 9.88 -5.55
N VAL A 32 -8.49 11.11 -5.83
CA VAL A 32 -9.89 11.52 -5.61
C VAL A 32 -10.85 10.78 -6.56
N SER A 33 -10.39 10.38 -7.75
CA SER A 33 -11.24 9.71 -8.74
C SER A 33 -11.61 8.26 -8.41
N LYS A 34 -11.02 7.65 -7.38
CA LYS A 34 -11.15 6.23 -7.06
C LYS A 34 -11.85 5.99 -5.73
N ASN A 35 -12.74 5.00 -5.71
CA ASN A 35 -13.37 4.51 -4.50
C ASN A 35 -12.47 3.50 -3.77
N VAL A 36 -11.84 3.92 -2.67
CA VAL A 36 -10.96 3.06 -1.85
C VAL A 36 -11.67 1.92 -1.12
N ASN A 37 -13.01 1.89 -1.14
CA ASN A 37 -13.82 0.81 -0.56
C ASN A 37 -14.31 -0.21 -1.63
N ASP A 38 -13.97 0.01 -2.91
CA ASP A 38 -14.13 -0.95 -3.99
C ASP A 38 -12.78 -1.60 -4.32
N ASP A 39 -12.69 -2.94 -4.25
CA ASP A 39 -11.41 -3.65 -4.39
C ASP A 39 -10.77 -3.45 -5.76
N LYS A 40 -11.58 -3.31 -6.81
CA LYS A 40 -11.08 -3.15 -8.17
C LYS A 40 -10.53 -1.75 -8.36
N GLU A 41 -11.27 -0.73 -7.96
CA GLU A 41 -10.80 0.66 -8.05
C GLU A 41 -9.59 0.91 -7.15
N LEU A 42 -9.54 0.29 -5.96
CA LEU A 42 -8.39 0.35 -5.08
C LEU A 42 -7.15 -0.32 -5.70
N ALA A 43 -7.31 -1.49 -6.33
CA ALA A 43 -6.21 -2.14 -7.05
C ALA A 43 -5.72 -1.29 -8.23
N GLU A 44 -6.61 -0.66 -8.98
CA GLU A 44 -6.26 0.28 -10.05
C GLU A 44 -5.48 1.50 -9.52
N LEU A 45 -5.86 2.01 -8.34
CA LEU A 45 -5.14 3.10 -7.67
C LEU A 45 -3.73 2.66 -7.26
N PHE A 46 -3.58 1.46 -6.69
CA PHE A 46 -2.27 0.89 -6.37
C PHE A 46 -1.42 0.66 -7.63
N ASP A 47 -2.02 0.20 -8.72
CA ASP A 47 -1.33 0.00 -10.00
C ASP A 47 -0.76 1.31 -10.55
N ALA A 48 -1.52 2.41 -10.40
CA ALA A 48 -1.13 3.72 -10.90
C ALA A 48 -0.03 4.36 -10.05
N LEU A 49 -0.19 4.38 -8.73
CA LEU A 49 0.64 5.22 -7.84
C LEU A 49 1.60 4.43 -6.96
N LEU A 50 1.20 3.26 -6.47
CA LEU A 50 2.01 2.49 -5.52
C LEU A 50 3.00 1.56 -6.22
N ARG A 51 2.65 1.00 -7.37
CA ARG A 51 3.51 0.14 -8.17
C ARG A 51 4.86 0.77 -8.51
N PRO A 52 4.97 2.01 -9.06
CA PRO A 52 6.26 2.61 -9.33
C PRO A 52 7.11 2.78 -8.06
N GLU A 53 6.50 3.21 -6.95
CA GLU A 53 7.18 3.34 -5.65
C GLU A 53 7.70 2.00 -5.14
N PHE A 54 6.93 0.93 -5.28
CA PHE A 54 7.34 -0.42 -4.89
C PHE A 54 8.59 -0.89 -5.66
N PHE A 55 8.71 -0.49 -6.93
CA PHE A 55 9.87 -0.83 -7.76
C PHE A 55 11.15 -0.02 -7.44
N ILE A 56 11.08 1.03 -6.61
CA ILE A 56 12.27 1.75 -6.12
C ILE A 56 13.03 0.90 -5.09
N TYR A 57 12.32 0.12 -4.28
CA TYR A 57 12.90 -0.78 -3.29
C TYR A 57 13.71 -1.90 -3.95
N SER A 58 14.76 -2.37 -3.29
CA SER A 58 15.50 -3.57 -3.70
C SER A 58 14.64 -4.83 -3.55
N ALA A 59 14.99 -5.90 -4.28
CA ALA A 59 14.25 -7.16 -4.24
C ALA A 59 14.12 -7.72 -2.81
N GLN A 60 15.16 -7.60 -1.99
CA GLN A 60 15.12 -8.06 -0.60
C GLN A 60 14.14 -7.23 0.26
N GLU A 61 14.10 -5.92 0.07
CA GLU A 61 13.19 -5.03 0.80
C GLU A 61 11.72 -5.30 0.40
N ARG A 62 11.45 -5.57 -0.87
CA ARG A 62 10.12 -5.95 -1.35
C ARG A 62 9.61 -7.24 -0.71
N ILE A 63 10.46 -8.27 -0.63
CA ILE A 63 10.14 -9.52 0.06
C ILE A 63 9.80 -9.24 1.53
N LEU A 64 10.61 -8.44 2.22
CA LEU A 64 10.38 -8.09 3.62
C LEU A 64 9.08 -7.31 3.83
N LEU A 65 8.70 -6.42 2.91
CA LEU A 65 7.42 -5.70 2.95
C LEU A 65 6.24 -6.68 2.84
N ILE A 66 6.28 -7.60 1.89
CA ILE A 66 5.24 -8.63 1.69
C ILE A 66 5.13 -9.54 2.92
N GLU A 67 6.25 -10.07 3.43
CA GLU A 67 6.28 -10.93 4.62
C GLU A 67 5.77 -10.21 5.87
N THR A 68 6.05 -8.91 5.99
CA THR A 68 5.58 -8.09 7.11
C THR A 68 4.07 -7.89 7.03
N LEU A 69 3.54 -7.50 5.87
CA LEU A 69 2.10 -7.31 5.69
C LEU A 69 1.33 -8.62 5.86
N SER A 70 1.83 -9.72 5.31
CA SER A 70 1.24 -11.06 5.43
C SER A 70 1.09 -11.44 6.90
N TYR A 71 2.14 -11.28 7.69
CA TYR A 71 2.09 -11.58 9.11
C TYR A 71 1.07 -10.74 9.88
N PHE A 72 1.00 -9.42 9.64
CA PHE A 72 0.01 -8.58 10.34
C PHE A 72 -1.43 -8.93 9.95
N LEU A 73 -1.65 -9.35 8.70
CA LEU A 73 -2.93 -9.93 8.28
C LEU A 73 -3.19 -11.26 9.01
N GLU A 74 -2.22 -12.17 9.10
CA GLU A 74 -2.39 -13.48 9.76
C GLU A 74 -2.70 -13.37 11.26
N VAL A 75 -1.98 -12.51 12.00
CA VAL A 75 -2.16 -12.40 13.46
C VAL A 75 -3.45 -11.69 13.86
N GLY A 76 -4.17 -11.10 12.91
CA GLY A 76 -5.46 -10.47 13.19
C GLY A 76 -5.35 -9.07 13.80
N ASP A 77 -4.16 -8.46 13.81
CA ASP A 77 -3.96 -7.13 14.38
C ASP A 77 -4.73 -6.05 13.60
N SER A 78 -5.00 -4.94 14.29
CA SER A 78 -5.60 -3.74 13.70
C SER A 78 -4.54 -2.92 12.96
N PHE A 79 -4.97 -2.21 11.91
CA PHE A 79 -4.15 -1.27 11.17
C PHE A 79 -4.42 0.19 11.56
N ASP A 80 -5.18 0.43 12.65
CA ASP A 80 -5.60 1.77 13.07
C ASP A 80 -4.42 2.74 13.24
N GLU A 81 -3.27 2.25 13.71
CA GLU A 81 -2.07 3.09 13.87
C GLU A 81 -1.56 3.67 12.54
N ILE A 82 -1.74 2.94 11.44
CA ILE A 82 -1.36 3.41 10.09
C ILE A 82 -2.37 4.49 9.64
N PHE A 83 -3.66 4.16 9.64
CA PHE A 83 -4.69 5.03 9.07
C PHE A 83 -4.95 6.28 9.91
N SER A 84 -4.81 6.22 11.24
CA SER A 84 -4.91 7.40 12.12
C SER A 84 -3.79 8.43 11.93
N LYS A 85 -2.73 8.07 11.19
CA LYS A 85 -1.57 8.92 10.92
C LYS A 85 -1.43 9.25 9.44
N MET A 86 -2.49 9.05 8.66
CA MET A 86 -2.53 9.38 7.24
C MET A 86 -3.64 10.38 7.00
N ASP A 87 -3.26 11.57 6.53
CA ASP A 87 -4.20 12.53 5.98
C ASP A 87 -4.18 12.34 4.46
N THR A 88 -5.26 11.81 3.88
CA THR A 88 -5.25 11.35 2.47
C THR A 88 -6.18 12.15 1.59
N TYR A 89 -5.90 12.15 0.29
CA TYR A 89 -6.81 12.68 -0.73
C TYR A 89 -7.95 11.72 -1.12
N PHE A 90 -8.18 10.63 -0.38
CA PHE A 90 -9.28 9.71 -0.69
C PHE A 90 -10.63 10.44 -0.62
N ALA A 91 -11.51 10.15 -1.58
CA ALA A 91 -12.84 10.76 -1.64
C ALA A 91 -13.76 10.32 -0.47
N ASP A 92 -13.49 9.15 0.11
CA ASP A 92 -14.22 8.56 1.23
C ASP A 92 -13.23 7.99 2.26
N GLU A 93 -13.67 7.90 3.52
CA GLU A 93 -12.94 7.18 4.56
C GLU A 93 -12.81 5.68 4.22
N VAL A 94 -11.72 5.07 4.69
CA VAL A 94 -11.50 3.63 4.59
C VAL A 94 -12.37 2.90 5.62
N LYS A 95 -13.42 2.23 5.16
CA LYS A 95 -14.42 1.57 6.01
C LYS A 95 -13.94 0.23 6.58
N ASP A 96 -13.08 -0.46 5.83
CA ASP A 96 -12.51 -1.75 6.22
C ASP A 96 -11.01 -1.75 5.91
N GLN A 97 -10.22 -1.41 6.93
CA GLN A 97 -8.76 -1.35 6.82
C GLN A 97 -8.13 -2.71 6.53
N ARG A 98 -8.71 -3.82 7.00
CA ARG A 98 -8.18 -5.16 6.75
C ARG A 98 -8.42 -5.58 5.31
N ARG A 99 -9.59 -5.27 4.76
CA ARG A 99 -9.89 -5.46 3.34
C ARG A 99 -8.96 -4.62 2.47
N PHE A 100 -8.75 -3.35 2.82
CA PHE A 100 -7.79 -2.47 2.15
C PHE A 100 -6.39 -3.10 2.11
N MET A 101 -5.88 -3.57 3.26
CA MET A 101 -4.56 -4.19 3.38
C MET A 101 -4.47 -5.54 2.66
N THR A 102 -5.60 -6.25 2.53
CA THR A 102 -5.68 -7.50 1.74
C THR A 102 -5.59 -7.22 0.24
N VAL A 103 -6.23 -6.15 -0.25
CA VAL A 103 -6.04 -5.71 -1.65
C VAL A 103 -4.59 -5.27 -1.88
N LEU A 104 -3.99 -4.59 -0.90
CA LEU A 104 -2.59 -4.17 -0.96
C LEU A 104 -1.65 -5.36 -1.12
N ILE A 105 -1.74 -6.38 -0.26
CA ILE A 105 -0.82 -7.53 -0.34
C ILE A 105 -0.96 -8.28 -1.67
N ASN A 106 -2.19 -8.48 -2.15
CA ASN A 106 -2.44 -9.12 -3.45
C ASN A 106 -1.78 -8.35 -4.60
N CYS A 107 -1.80 -7.01 -4.53
CA CYS A 107 -1.12 -6.16 -5.49
C CYS A 107 0.41 -6.29 -5.39
N LEU A 108 0.96 -6.27 -4.17
CA LEU A 108 2.40 -6.39 -3.94
C LEU A 108 2.96 -7.74 -4.43
N GLU A 109 2.28 -8.84 -4.15
CA GLU A 109 2.64 -10.18 -4.64
C GLU A 109 2.63 -10.21 -6.17
N ARG A 110 1.58 -9.67 -6.80
CA ARG A 110 1.50 -9.53 -8.26
C ARG A 110 2.64 -8.69 -8.83
N TYR A 111 3.05 -7.61 -8.16
CA TYR A 111 4.19 -6.79 -8.61
C TYR A 111 5.51 -7.51 -8.46
N GLN A 112 5.68 -8.26 -7.37
CA GLN A 112 6.86 -9.07 -7.12
C GLN A 112 7.03 -10.12 -8.23
N ASP A 113 5.96 -10.81 -8.61
CA ASP A 113 6.00 -11.80 -9.71
C ASP A 113 6.38 -11.17 -11.06
N GLN A 114 5.90 -9.96 -11.34
CA GLN A 114 6.27 -9.21 -12.54
C GLN A 114 7.73 -8.75 -12.52
N GLY A 115 8.23 -8.31 -11.36
CA GLY A 115 9.61 -7.88 -11.16
C GLY A 115 10.63 -9.03 -11.14
N SER A 116 10.18 -10.23 -10.76
CA SER A 116 10.96 -11.46 -10.79
C SER A 116 11.03 -12.09 -12.20
N GLY A 117 10.33 -11.53 -13.19
CA GLY A 117 10.30 -11.97 -14.58
C GLY A 117 11.53 -11.58 -15.42
N ILE A 118 12.75 -11.63 -14.85
CA ILE A 118 13.98 -11.68 -15.63
C ILE A 118 14.47 -13.15 -15.62
N ASN A 119 14.08 -13.90 -16.64
CA ASN A 119 14.79 -15.08 -17.15
C ASN A 119 15.07 -14.85 -18.63
#